data_AF-A0A968ZPM1-F1
#
_entry.id   AF-A0A968ZPM1-F1
#
_cell.length_a   1.000
_cell.length_b   1.000
_cell.length_c   1.000
_cell.angle_alpha   90.00
_cell.angle_beta   90.00
_cell.angle_gamma   90.00
#
_symmetry.space_group_name_H-M   'P 1'
#
loop_
_entity.id
_entity.type
_entity.pdbx_description
1 polymer ?
#
loop_
_entity_poly.entity_id
_entity_poly.type
_entity_poly.pdbx_seq_one_letter_code
_entity_poly.pdbx_strand_id
1 'polypeptide(L)'
;MFALIFVLNAVFGNRNKKNVIGSARWGGRAEKQMARKIAVNQLTSPRHDEVALWINSPEKIEGTKISKDSSTIWLPYMANGTGVIGGSGSGKTYSVILATLRAAIAQGLPIVLLDTDYPGLSKAIAPLAQSVGYEVDVFAPGYPESGVCNVLDFVSDCRDSTGASQI
;
A
#
# COMPACT_ATOMS: atom_id res chain seq x y z
N MET A 1 58.67 -2.60 7.43
CA MET A 1 57.84 -3.49 6.60
C MET A 1 56.56 -3.97 7.31
N PHE A 2 56.60 -4.27 8.62
CA PHE A 2 55.40 -4.72 9.38
C PHE A 2 54.31 -3.65 9.62
N ALA A 3 54.67 -2.37 9.76
CA ALA A 3 53.71 -1.29 9.98
C ALA A 3 52.80 -1.00 8.76
N LEU A 4 53.31 -1.23 7.55
CA LEU A 4 52.56 -1.00 6.31
C LEU A 4 51.46 -2.05 6.09
N ILE A 5 51.72 -3.29 6.54
CA ILE A 5 50.77 -4.42 6.44
C ILE A 5 49.57 -4.22 7.37
N PHE A 6 49.78 -3.62 8.55
CA PHE A 6 48.69 -3.34 9.50
C PHE A 6 47.74 -2.25 9.02
N VAL A 7 48.26 -1.21 8.38
CA VAL A 7 47.45 -0.12 7.80
C VAL A 7 46.66 -0.61 6.59
N LEU A 8 47.25 -1.48 5.75
CA LEU A 8 46.54 -2.10 4.63
C LEU A 8 45.40 -3.01 5.09
N ASN A 9 45.56 -3.79 6.16
CA ASN A 9 44.47 -4.59 6.73
C ASN A 9 43.38 -3.76 7.43
N ALA A 10 43.68 -2.55 7.90
CA ALA A 10 42.67 -1.65 8.46
C ALA A 10 41.84 -0.94 7.37
N VAL A 11 42.44 -0.68 6.19
CA VAL A 11 41.77 -0.05 5.05
C VAL A 11 41.04 -1.07 4.16
N PHE A 12 41.57 -2.29 4.01
CA PHE A 12 40.96 -3.40 3.28
C PHE A 12 40.24 -4.41 4.19
N GLY A 13 40.15 -4.10 5.49
CA GLY A 13 39.46 -4.91 6.48
C GLY A 13 38.02 -5.07 6.08
N ASN A 14 37.73 -6.24 5.52
CA ASN A 14 36.43 -6.69 5.07
C ASN A 14 35.42 -6.45 6.20
N ARG A 15 34.71 -5.33 6.14
CA ARG A 15 33.60 -5.05 7.06
C ARG A 15 32.62 -6.17 6.82
N ASN A 16 32.59 -7.14 7.72
CA ASN A 16 31.60 -8.20 7.76
C ASN A 16 30.23 -7.55 7.59
N LYS A 17 29.71 -7.56 6.36
CA LYS A 17 28.34 -7.18 6.05
C LYS A 17 27.52 -8.22 6.79
N LYS A 18 27.03 -7.86 7.99
CA LYS A 18 25.99 -8.64 8.65
C LYS A 18 24.93 -8.88 7.57
N ASN A 19 24.58 -10.14 7.35
CA ASN A 19 23.46 -10.54 6.49
C ASN A 19 22.16 -10.06 7.15
N VAL A 20 21.94 -8.76 7.14
CA VAL A 20 20.75 -8.10 7.64
C VAL A 20 19.71 -8.22 6.53
N ILE A 21 18.73 -9.09 6.74
CA ILE A 21 17.65 -9.37 5.79
C ILE A 21 16.74 -8.14 5.60
N GLY A 22 16.71 -7.22 6.58
CA GLY A 22 16.02 -5.93 6.46
C GLY A 22 16.61 -4.87 7.37
N SER A 23 16.91 -3.69 6.82
CA SER A 23 17.35 -2.51 7.58
C SER A 23 16.22 -1.51 7.69
N ALA A 24 15.90 -1.07 8.91
CA ALA A 24 14.99 0.06 9.16
C ALA A 24 15.79 1.31 9.52
N ARG A 25 15.32 2.47 9.05
CA ARG A 25 15.85 3.79 9.42
C ARG A 25 14.72 4.80 9.48
N TRP A 26 14.90 5.86 10.25
CA TRP A 26 14.03 7.01 10.22
C TRP A 26 14.16 7.73 8.87
N GLY A 27 13.04 7.96 8.19
CA GLY A 27 13.01 8.75 6.96
C GLY A 27 13.09 10.24 7.27
N GLY A 28 14.01 10.93 6.60
CA GLY A 28 14.17 12.38 6.66
C GLY A 28 13.64 13.09 5.41
N ARG A 29 14.11 14.33 5.19
CA ARG A 29 13.71 15.14 4.02
C ARG A 29 14.13 14.49 2.69
N ALA A 30 15.31 13.88 2.65
CA ALA A 30 15.83 13.23 1.45
C ALA A 30 14.96 12.02 1.05
N GLU A 31 14.59 11.18 2.00
CA GLU A 31 13.71 10.02 1.77
C GLU A 31 12.33 10.46 1.28
N LYS A 32 11.76 11.53 1.87
CA LYS A 32 10.47 12.08 1.41
C LYS A 32 10.54 12.61 -0.03
N GLN A 33 11.62 13.31 -0.38
CA GLN A 33 11.82 13.80 -1.75
C GLN A 33 12.00 12.66 -2.75
N MET A 34 12.75 11.61 -2.36
CA MET A 34 12.92 10.41 -3.18
C MET A 34 11.60 9.66 -3.36
N ALA A 35 10.84 9.47 -2.28
CA ALA A 35 9.54 8.83 -2.30
C ALA A 35 8.56 9.56 -3.22
N ARG A 36 8.53 10.90 -3.14
CA ARG A 36 7.77 11.76 -4.05
C ARG A 36 8.16 11.51 -5.51
N LYS A 37 9.46 11.57 -5.83
CA LYS A 37 9.94 11.38 -7.21
C LYS A 37 9.50 10.03 -7.79
N ILE A 38 9.61 8.96 -6.99
CA ILE A 38 9.20 7.62 -7.42
C ILE A 38 7.68 7.56 -7.59
N ALA A 39 6.92 8.07 -6.62
CA ALA A 39 5.46 8.05 -6.66
C ALA A 39 4.91 8.80 -7.89
N VAL A 40 5.45 9.98 -8.21
CA VAL A 40 5.07 10.74 -9.41
C VAL A 40 5.28 9.91 -10.67
N ASN A 41 6.41 9.21 -10.78
CA ASN A 41 6.69 8.35 -11.94
C ASN A 41 5.67 7.19 -12.02
N GLN A 42 5.38 6.55 -10.89
CA GLN A 42 4.42 5.44 -10.80
C GLN A 42 3.00 5.88 -11.20
N LEU A 43 2.55 7.05 -10.74
CA LEU A 43 1.23 7.59 -11.11
C LEU A 43 1.05 7.82 -12.62
N THR A 44 2.15 8.10 -13.33
CA THR A 44 2.13 8.35 -14.77
C THR A 44 2.41 7.10 -15.60
N SER A 45 2.75 6.01 -14.94
CA SER A 45 3.15 4.78 -15.59
C SER A 45 1.94 4.06 -16.19
N PRO A 46 2.05 3.53 -17.41
CA PRO A 46 1.01 2.65 -17.96
C PRO A 46 1.02 1.26 -17.33
N ARG A 47 1.98 0.96 -16.43
CA ARG A 47 2.15 -0.38 -15.86
C ARG A 47 1.23 -0.62 -14.67
N HIS A 48 0.59 -1.77 -14.64
CA HIS A 48 -0.31 -2.16 -13.54
C HIS A 48 0.41 -2.55 -12.24
N ASP A 49 1.70 -2.85 -12.29
CA ASP A 49 2.52 -3.21 -11.11
C ASP A 49 3.18 -1.99 -10.43
N GLU A 50 2.91 -0.79 -10.92
CA GLU A 50 3.46 0.46 -10.41
C GLU A 50 2.38 1.30 -9.73
N VAL A 51 2.07 0.97 -8.48
CA VAL A 51 1.06 1.69 -7.70
C VAL A 51 1.72 2.61 -6.67
N ALA A 52 1.28 3.87 -6.63
CA ALA A 52 1.62 4.82 -5.59
C ALA A 52 0.35 5.39 -4.95
N LEU A 53 0.34 5.47 -3.62
CA LEU A 53 -0.74 6.08 -2.84
C LEU A 53 -0.19 7.29 -2.05
N TRP A 54 -1.06 7.98 -1.34
CA TRP A 54 -0.68 9.15 -0.55
C TRP A 54 -1.48 9.29 0.74
N ILE A 55 -0.88 9.98 1.71
CA ILE A 55 -1.55 10.53 2.89
C ILE A 55 -1.60 12.05 2.71
N ASN A 56 -2.79 12.63 2.91
CA ASN A 56 -3.18 13.98 2.50
C ASN A 56 -3.18 14.16 0.97
N SER A 57 -4.35 14.43 0.41
CA SER A 57 -4.48 14.60 -1.04
C SER A 57 -3.63 15.77 -1.52
N PRO A 58 -2.85 15.61 -2.61
CA PRO A 58 -2.27 16.76 -3.29
C PRO A 58 -3.40 17.63 -3.86
N GLU A 59 -3.22 18.96 -3.87
CA GLU A 59 -4.28 19.91 -4.29
C GLU A 59 -4.60 19.83 -5.79
N LYS A 60 -3.65 19.42 -6.63
CA LYS A 60 -3.89 19.18 -8.06
C LYS A 60 -3.10 17.98 -8.55
N ILE A 61 -3.80 17.06 -9.21
CA ILE A 61 -3.22 16.02 -10.05
C ILE A 61 -3.77 16.28 -11.47
N GLU A 62 -3.09 17.13 -12.25
CA GLU A 62 -3.44 17.41 -13.65
C GLU A 62 -2.44 16.66 -14.55
N GLY A 63 -2.78 15.42 -14.93
CA GLY A 63 -1.88 14.54 -15.67
C GLY A 63 -0.58 14.30 -14.88
N THR A 64 0.56 14.78 -15.40
CA THR A 64 1.88 14.64 -14.75
C THR A 64 2.22 15.78 -13.79
N LYS A 65 1.40 16.84 -13.73
CA LYS A 65 1.68 18.02 -12.88
C LYS A 65 0.99 17.88 -11.53
N ILE A 66 1.82 17.71 -10.50
CA ILE A 66 1.40 17.71 -9.10
C ILE A 66 1.75 19.08 -8.50
N SER A 67 0.76 19.82 -8.01
CA SER A 67 0.97 21.14 -7.40
C SER A 67 0.59 21.14 -5.91
N LYS A 68 1.34 21.93 -5.11
CA LYS A 68 1.13 22.16 -3.67
C LYS A 68 0.98 20.88 -2.83
N ASP A 69 1.96 20.00 -2.92
CA ASP A 69 2.01 18.73 -2.20
C ASP A 69 2.94 18.74 -0.97
N SER A 70 3.22 19.92 -0.40
CA SER A 70 4.16 20.06 0.73
C SER A 70 3.73 19.31 1.99
N SER A 71 2.43 19.06 2.15
CA SER A 71 1.83 18.29 3.24
C SER A 71 1.55 16.83 2.88
N THR A 72 1.75 16.43 1.62
CA THR A 72 1.49 15.08 1.13
C THR A 72 2.63 14.14 1.51
N ILE A 73 2.28 13.01 2.09
CA ILE A 73 3.21 11.91 2.30
C ILE A 73 2.99 10.91 1.18
N TRP A 74 3.97 10.81 0.29
CA TRP A 74 3.98 9.89 -0.84
C TRP A 74 4.37 8.49 -0.39
N LEU A 75 3.57 7.50 -0.78
CA LEU A 75 3.78 6.09 -0.52
C LEU A 75 3.99 5.37 -1.87
N PRO A 76 5.23 5.28 -2.38
CA PRO A 76 5.53 4.52 -3.57
C PRO A 76 5.56 3.02 -3.29
N TYR A 77 5.51 2.22 -4.36
CA TYR A 77 5.58 0.74 -4.32
C TYR A 77 4.44 0.07 -3.56
N MET A 78 3.25 0.65 -3.59
CA MET A 78 2.06 0.13 -2.90
C MET A 78 1.44 -1.10 -3.58
N ALA A 79 1.96 -1.52 -4.74
CA ALA A 79 1.69 -2.83 -5.32
C ALA A 79 2.33 -3.96 -4.49
N ASN A 80 3.35 -3.65 -3.70
CA ASN A 80 3.94 -4.59 -2.75
C ASN A 80 3.10 -4.64 -1.46
N GLY A 81 3.11 -5.80 -0.80
CA GLY A 81 2.47 -5.94 0.51
C GLY A 81 3.01 -4.92 1.51
N THR A 82 2.12 -4.12 2.09
CA THR A 82 2.45 -3.06 3.06
C THR A 82 1.78 -3.35 4.40
N GLY A 83 2.56 -3.34 5.48
CA GLY A 83 2.07 -3.53 6.85
C GLY A 83 2.02 -2.21 7.63
N VAL A 84 0.90 -1.94 8.30
CA VAL A 84 0.72 -0.79 9.21
C VAL A 84 0.64 -1.30 10.64
N ILE A 85 1.64 -0.98 11.46
CA ILE A 85 1.81 -1.55 12.81
C ILE A 85 1.68 -0.43 13.87
N GLY A 86 0.99 -0.72 14.97
CA GLY A 86 0.84 0.18 16.11
C GLY A 86 -0.20 -0.33 17.13
N GLY A 87 -0.17 0.18 18.36
CA GLY A 87 -1.11 -0.21 19.42
C GLY A 87 -2.56 0.23 19.16
N SER A 88 -3.54 -0.40 19.82
CA SER A 88 -4.95 0.03 19.71
C SER A 88 -5.10 1.53 20.05
N GLY A 89 -6.00 2.23 19.35
CA GLY A 89 -6.19 3.67 19.54
C GLY A 89 -5.07 4.58 18.98
N SER A 90 -3.98 4.04 18.42
CA SER A 90 -2.87 4.84 17.88
C SER A 90 -3.18 5.57 16.56
N GLY A 91 -4.43 5.58 16.12
CA GLY A 91 -4.87 6.29 14.92
C GLY A 91 -4.57 5.63 13.57
N LYS A 92 -4.05 4.38 13.52
CA LYS A 92 -3.69 3.67 12.27
C LYS A 92 -4.75 3.77 11.18
N THR A 93 -6.00 3.54 11.59
CA THR A 93 -7.17 3.58 10.71
C THR A 93 -7.34 4.95 10.07
N TYR A 94 -7.30 6.00 10.88
CA TYR A 94 -7.50 7.36 10.41
C TYR A 94 -6.31 7.90 9.62
N SER A 95 -5.09 7.70 10.14
CA SER A 95 -3.87 8.33 9.61
C SER A 95 -3.32 7.66 8.36
N VAL A 96 -3.50 6.34 8.22
CA VAL A 96 -2.94 5.57 7.10
C VAL A 96 -4.05 4.90 6.30
N ILE A 97 -4.83 4.00 6.90
CA ILE A 97 -5.74 3.10 6.16
C ILE A 97 -6.80 3.87 5.37
N LEU A 98 -7.54 4.77 6.02
CA LEU A 98 -8.56 5.59 5.36
C LEU A 98 -7.93 6.54 4.33
N ALA A 99 -6.74 7.09 4.61
CA ALA A 99 -6.04 7.96 3.69
C ALA A 99 -5.64 7.21 2.40
N THR A 100 -5.10 6.00 2.53
CA THR A 100 -4.72 5.16 1.39
C THR A 100 -5.93 4.63 0.63
N LEU A 101 -7.03 4.28 1.29
CA LEU A 101 -8.27 3.89 0.62
C LEU A 101 -8.86 5.04 -0.19
N ARG A 102 -8.87 6.26 0.38
CA ARG A 102 -9.29 7.47 -0.35
C ARG A 102 -8.39 7.75 -1.54
N ALA A 103 -7.08 7.57 -1.40
CA ALA A 103 -6.13 7.74 -2.49
C ALA A 103 -6.35 6.70 -3.60
N ALA A 104 -6.66 5.44 -3.25
CA ALA A 104 -6.96 4.39 -4.21
C ALA A 104 -8.27 4.67 -4.97
N ILE A 105 -9.33 5.09 -4.26
CA ILE A 105 -10.61 5.50 -4.85
C ILE A 105 -10.42 6.68 -5.80
N ALA A 106 -9.69 7.71 -5.38
CA ALA A 106 -9.43 8.89 -6.20
C ALA A 106 -8.67 8.58 -7.49
N GLN A 107 -7.95 7.45 -7.54
CA GLN A 107 -7.23 6.97 -8.72
C GLN A 107 -8.03 5.98 -9.58
N GLY A 108 -9.23 5.56 -9.15
CA GLY A 108 -9.98 4.54 -9.88
C GLY A 108 -9.40 3.13 -9.73
N LEU A 109 -8.60 2.86 -8.70
CA LEU A 109 -8.04 1.53 -8.45
C LEU A 109 -9.11 0.56 -7.91
N PRO A 110 -9.13 -0.71 -8.33
CA PRO A 110 -10.03 -1.71 -7.75
C PRO A 110 -9.66 -1.98 -6.29
N ILE A 111 -10.67 -2.16 -5.43
CA ILE A 111 -10.49 -2.34 -3.98
C ILE A 111 -11.28 -3.56 -3.52
N VAL A 112 -10.59 -4.47 -2.83
CA VAL A 112 -11.21 -5.49 -2.00
C VAL A 112 -10.93 -5.13 -0.55
N LEU A 113 -11.99 -4.90 0.24
CA LEU A 113 -11.88 -4.49 1.63
C LEU A 113 -12.41 -5.59 2.55
N LEU A 114 -11.54 -6.10 3.41
CA LEU A 114 -11.93 -6.93 4.55
C LEU A 114 -12.15 -6.03 5.76
N ASP A 115 -13.40 -5.92 6.21
CA ASP A 115 -13.78 -5.13 7.38
C ASP A 115 -14.16 -6.07 8.53
N THR A 116 -13.22 -6.31 9.46
CA THR A 116 -13.42 -7.25 10.57
C THR A 116 -14.40 -6.75 11.62
N ASP A 117 -14.73 -5.46 11.61
CA ASP A 117 -15.64 -4.82 12.57
C ASP A 117 -16.78 -4.14 11.80
N TYR A 118 -17.39 -4.87 10.86
CA TYR A 118 -18.41 -4.34 9.96
C TYR A 118 -19.62 -3.76 10.73
N PRO A 119 -20.13 -2.54 10.39
CA PRO A 119 -19.72 -1.68 9.28
C PRO A 119 -18.72 -0.57 9.67
N GLY A 120 -17.57 -0.92 10.24
CA GLY A 120 -16.57 0.02 10.75
C GLY A 120 -15.91 0.88 9.66
N LEU A 121 -15.08 0.27 8.82
CA LEU A 121 -14.43 0.95 7.70
C LEU A 121 -15.39 1.16 6.53
N SER A 122 -16.25 0.16 6.29
CA SER A 122 -17.15 0.08 5.14
C SER A 122 -18.10 1.27 5.09
N LYS A 123 -18.63 1.69 6.25
CA LYS A 123 -19.52 2.86 6.36
C LYS A 123 -18.89 4.16 5.87
N ALA A 124 -17.57 4.31 5.98
CA ALA A 124 -16.88 5.50 5.54
C ALA A 124 -16.46 5.44 4.06
N ILE A 125 -16.18 4.25 3.55
CA ILE A 125 -15.51 4.06 2.26
C ILE A 125 -16.49 3.66 1.15
N ALA A 126 -17.48 2.81 1.43
CA ALA A 126 -18.45 2.36 0.42
C ALA A 126 -19.27 3.53 -0.18
N PRO A 127 -19.86 4.45 0.62
CA PRO A 127 -20.58 5.59 0.05
C PRO A 127 -19.67 6.54 -0.73
N LEU A 128 -18.41 6.69 -0.30
CA LEU A 128 -17.43 7.51 -1.00
C LEU A 128 -17.10 6.91 -2.38
N ALA A 129 -16.80 5.61 -2.44
CA ALA A 129 -16.53 4.92 -3.70
C ALA A 129 -17.72 5.02 -4.67
N GLN A 130 -18.93 4.77 -4.18
CA GLN A 130 -20.15 4.88 -4.98
C GLN A 130 -20.36 6.30 -5.53
N SER A 131 -20.08 7.33 -4.72
CA SER A 131 -20.23 8.74 -5.15
C SER A 131 -19.27 9.17 -6.27
N VAL A 132 -18.17 8.43 -6.48
CA VAL A 132 -17.25 8.66 -7.60
C VAL A 132 -17.39 7.63 -8.72
N GLY A 133 -18.46 6.83 -8.69
CA GLY A 133 -18.86 5.96 -9.80
C GLY A 133 -18.41 4.50 -9.70
N TYR A 134 -17.91 4.04 -8.54
CA TYR A 134 -17.66 2.61 -8.35
C TYR A 134 -18.97 1.84 -8.24
N GLU A 135 -18.98 0.63 -8.81
CA GLU A 135 -19.87 -0.43 -8.39
C GLU A 135 -19.35 -1.02 -7.08
N VAL A 136 -20.23 -1.09 -6.07
CA VAL A 136 -19.86 -1.52 -4.71
C VAL A 136 -20.73 -2.70 -4.32
N ASP A 137 -20.10 -3.87 -4.25
CA ASP A 137 -20.70 -5.08 -3.69
C ASP A 137 -20.28 -5.28 -2.24
N VAL A 138 -21.25 -5.66 -1.40
CA VAL A 138 -21.02 -5.97 0.01
C VAL A 138 -21.36 -7.43 0.24
N PHE A 139 -20.43 -8.19 0.82
CA PHE A 139 -20.70 -9.54 1.31
C PHE A 139 -20.56 -9.54 2.84
N ALA A 140 -21.70 -9.47 3.52
CA ALA A 140 -21.81 -9.35 4.98
C ALA A 140 -23.01 -10.18 5.49
N PRO A 141 -22.90 -11.52 5.55
CA PRO A 141 -24.01 -12.38 5.93
C PRO A 141 -24.69 -11.95 7.24
N GLY A 142 -26.02 -11.83 7.22
CA GLY A 142 -26.82 -11.34 8.34
C GLY A 142 -27.20 -9.86 8.26
N TYR A 143 -26.65 -9.11 7.31
CA TYR A 143 -27.03 -7.72 7.05
C TYR A 143 -27.91 -7.60 5.79
N PRO A 144 -28.89 -6.67 5.75
CA PRO A 144 -29.80 -6.50 4.61
C PRO A 144 -29.12 -6.21 3.27
N GLU A 145 -28.01 -5.49 3.31
CA GLU A 145 -27.22 -5.08 2.14
C GLU A 145 -26.29 -6.18 1.60
N SER A 146 -26.22 -7.33 2.28
CA SER A 146 -25.35 -8.42 1.83
C SER A 146 -25.84 -9.03 0.52
N GLY A 147 -24.97 -9.00 -0.48
CA GLY A 147 -25.09 -9.83 -1.68
C GLY A 147 -24.84 -11.31 -1.40
N VAL A 148 -24.91 -12.09 -2.47
CA VAL A 148 -24.63 -13.53 -2.48
C VAL A 148 -23.26 -13.75 -3.12
N CYS A 149 -22.38 -14.47 -2.45
CA CYS A 149 -21.12 -14.95 -3.01
C CYS A 149 -21.15 -16.48 -2.98
N ASN A 150 -21.34 -17.11 -4.13
CA ASN A 150 -21.34 -18.56 -4.25
C ASN A 150 -19.97 -19.02 -4.76
N VAL A 151 -19.25 -19.78 -3.93
CA VAL A 151 -17.89 -20.27 -4.25
C VAL A 151 -17.90 -21.16 -5.50
N LEU A 152 -19.01 -21.86 -5.77
CA LEU A 152 -19.15 -22.71 -6.95
C LEU A 152 -19.14 -21.91 -8.26
N ASP A 153 -19.49 -20.62 -8.23
CA ASP A 153 -19.44 -19.75 -9.41
C ASP A 153 -17.99 -19.51 -9.88
N PHE A 154 -17.00 -19.80 -9.03
CA PHE A 154 -15.57 -19.67 -9.34
C PHE A 154 -14.92 -21.00 -9.80
N VAL A 155 -15.64 -22.13 -9.73
CA VAL A 155 -15.10 -23.44 -10.13
C VAL A 155 -15.34 -23.64 -11.62
N SER A 156 -14.27 -23.59 -12.42
CA SER A 156 -14.33 -23.76 -13.87
C SER A 156 -13.97 -25.18 -14.31
N ASP A 157 -12.99 -25.81 -13.66
CA ASP A 157 -12.60 -27.18 -13.96
C ASP A 157 -12.07 -27.98 -12.76
N CYS A 158 -11.75 -29.26 -12.99
CA CYS A 158 -11.32 -30.17 -11.93
C CYS A 158 -10.01 -29.77 -11.24
N ARG A 159 -9.18 -28.91 -11.83
CA ARG A 159 -7.94 -28.41 -11.20
C ARG A 159 -8.24 -27.38 -10.12
N ASP A 160 -9.33 -26.62 -10.26
CA ASP A 160 -9.76 -25.69 -9.22
C ASP A 160 -10.13 -26.43 -7.93
N SER A 161 -10.63 -27.67 -8.06
CA SER A 161 -10.88 -28.54 -6.90
C SER A 161 -9.62 -28.94 -6.13
N THR A 162 -8.46 -29.01 -6.81
CA THR A 162 -7.19 -29.33 -6.15
C THR A 162 -6.64 -28.13 -5.37
N GLY A 163 -6.82 -26.90 -5.88
CA GLY A 163 -6.47 -25.65 -5.18
C GLY A 163 -7.40 -25.30 -4.02
N ALA A 164 -8.64 -25.81 -4.02
CA ALA A 164 -9.61 -25.67 -2.93
C ALA A 164 -9.23 -26.47 -1.65
N SER A 165 -8.13 -27.21 -1.69
CA SER A 165 -7.63 -28.01 -0.57
C SER A 165 -6.81 -27.17 0.41
N GLN A 166 -7.38 -26.12 1.01
CA GLN A 166 -6.90 -25.52 2.26
C GLN A 166 -7.83 -24.38 2.72
N ILE A 167 -8.65 -24.68 3.73
CA ILE A 167 -9.15 -23.72 4.73
C ILE A 167 -8.95 -24.37 6.09
#